data_AF-A0A2N1W5I2-F1
#
_entry.id   AF-A0A2N1W5I2-F1
#
_cell.length_a   1.000
_cell.length_b   1.000
_cell.length_c   1.000
_cell.angle_alpha   90.00
_cell.angle_beta   90.00
_cell.angle_gamma   90.00
#
_symmetry.space_group_name_H-M   'P 1'
#
loop_
_entity.id
_entity.type
_entity.pdbx_description
1 polymer ?
#
loop_
_entity_poly.entity_id
_entity_poly.type
_entity_poly.pdbx_seq_one_letter_code
_entity_poly.pdbx_strand_id
1 'polypeptide(L)'
;MKKVKALSITIPGELTEKVHKISRAENKSVSSVISEAVMAYCGKKDLEEARTEFSERARKMGVVSEDDINRVVHEYRQEHKKNKNHR
;
A
#
# COMPACT_ATOMS: atom_id res chain seq x y z
N MET A 1 8.14 4.74 -22.52
CA MET A 1 6.74 4.24 -22.50
C MET A 1 6.68 2.96 -21.68
N LYS A 2 5.77 2.84 -20.70
CA LYS A 2 5.52 1.57 -20.00
C LYS A 2 5.05 0.53 -21.02
N LYS A 3 5.51 -0.72 -20.93
CA LYS A 3 5.00 -1.82 -21.76
C LYS A 3 3.55 -2.09 -21.36
N VAL A 4 2.61 -1.91 -22.29
CA VAL A 4 1.18 -2.21 -22.09
C VAL A 4 0.82 -3.42 -22.93
N LYS A 5 -0.01 -4.33 -22.40
CA LYS A 5 -0.57 -5.47 -23.14
C LYS A 5 -2.08 -5.35 -23.16
N ALA A 6 -2.69 -5.65 -24.31
CA ALA A 6 -4.15 -5.75 -24.40
C ALA A 6 -4.63 -6.95 -23.60
N LEU A 7 -5.72 -6.76 -22.86
CA LEU A 7 -6.34 -7.78 -22.03
C LEU A 7 -7.85 -7.76 -22.30
N SER A 8 -8.42 -8.92 -22.63
CA SER A 8 -9.87 -9.10 -22.73
C SER A 8 -10.35 -9.85 -21.48
N ILE A 9 -11.33 -9.27 -20.77
CA ILE A 9 -11.91 -9.85 -19.57
C ILE A 9 -13.44 -9.73 -19.61
N THR A 10 -14.11 -10.64 -18.92
CA THR A 10 -15.55 -10.55 -18.66
C THR A 10 -15.77 -10.05 -17.24
N ILE A 11 -16.61 -9.03 -17.08
CA ILE A 11 -17.02 -8.47 -15.79
C ILE A 11 -18.54 -8.35 -15.72
N PRO A 12 -19.14 -8.34 -14.51
CA PRO A 12 -20.58 -8.10 -14.34
C PRO A 12 -21.04 -6.80 -15.01
N GLY A 13 -22.24 -6.81 -15.61
CA GLY A 13 -22.80 -5.66 -16.32
C GLY A 13 -22.86 -4.39 -15.44
N GLU A 14 -23.24 -4.54 -14.18
CA GLU A 14 -23.26 -3.43 -13.21
C GLU A 14 -21.88 -2.78 -13.00
N LEU A 15 -20.80 -3.56 -13.06
CA LEU A 15 -19.44 -3.04 -12.96
C LEU A 15 -19.04 -2.29 -14.23
N THR A 16 -19.44 -2.80 -15.40
CA THR A 16 -19.22 -2.13 -16.70
C THR A 16 -19.86 -0.74 -16.70
N GLU A 17 -21.11 -0.62 -16.23
CA GLU A 17 -21.80 0.67 -16.11
C GLU A 17 -21.07 1.65 -15.19
N LYS A 18 -20.63 1.18 -14.02
CA LYS A 18 -19.87 1.98 -13.06
C LYS A 18 -18.55 2.48 -13.66
N VAL A 19 -17.81 1.60 -14.33
CA VAL A 19 -16.53 1.95 -14.96
C VAL A 19 -16.73 2.98 -16.07
N HIS A 20 -17.77 2.85 -16.89
CA HIS A 20 -18.10 3.85 -17.91
C HIS A 20 -18.50 5.19 -17.30
N LYS A 21 -19.26 5.19 -16.19
CA LYS A 21 -19.64 6.41 -15.49
C LYS A 21 -18.41 7.16 -14.98
N ILE A 22 -17.47 6.45 -14.33
CA ILE A 22 -16.21 7.02 -13.83
C ILE A 22 -15.34 7.53 -14.98
N SER A 23 -15.19 6.72 -16.04
CA SER A 23 -14.45 7.10 -17.25
C SER A 23 -14.95 8.42 -17.85
N ARG A 24 -16.27 8.61 -17.95
CA ARG A 24 -16.87 9.86 -18.45
C ARG A 24 -16.70 11.03 -17.48
N ALA A 25 -16.92 10.79 -16.18
CA ALA A 25 -16.83 11.83 -15.16
C ALA A 25 -15.40 12.39 -15.01
N GLU A 26 -14.39 11.51 -15.12
CA GLU A 26 -12.98 11.85 -14.93
C GLU A 26 -12.22 12.09 -16.24
N ASN A 27 -12.90 11.96 -17.39
CA ASN A 27 -12.30 12.04 -18.73
C ASN A 27 -11.07 11.10 -18.89
N LYS A 28 -11.19 9.88 -18.36
CA LYS A 28 -10.15 8.84 -18.38
C LYS A 28 -10.58 7.67 -19.27
N SER A 29 -9.61 6.93 -19.82
CA SER A 29 -9.91 5.68 -20.50
C SER A 29 -10.38 4.60 -19.50
N VAL A 30 -11.22 3.68 -19.98
CA VAL A 30 -11.65 2.48 -19.21
C VAL A 30 -10.43 1.69 -18.71
N SER A 31 -9.39 1.56 -19.54
CA SER A 31 -8.14 0.89 -19.16
C SER A 31 -7.41 1.59 -18.01
N SER A 32 -7.46 2.92 -17.92
CA SER A 32 -6.86 3.68 -16.81
C SER A 32 -7.63 3.46 -15.53
N VAL A 33 -8.96 3.55 -15.58
CA VAL A 33 -9.84 3.32 -14.42
C VAL A 33 -9.62 1.92 -13.85
N ILE A 34 -9.58 0.89 -14.71
CA ILE A 34 -9.32 -0.49 -14.29
C ILE A 34 -7.89 -0.63 -13.73
N SER A 35 -6.89 -0.02 -14.38
CA SER A 35 -5.50 -0.08 -13.90
C SER A 35 -5.35 0.55 -12.52
N GLU A 36 -5.98 1.70 -12.28
CA GLU A 36 -5.99 2.38 -10.98
C GLU A 36 -6.66 1.52 -9.91
N ALA A 37 -7.81 0.92 -10.21
CA ALA A 37 -8.50 0.02 -9.30
C ALA A 37 -7.65 -1.21 -8.93
N VAL A 38 -6.98 -1.82 -9.91
CA VAL A 38 -6.09 -2.97 -9.69
C VAL A 38 -4.87 -2.56 -8.85
N MET A 39 -4.24 -1.42 -9.15
CA MET A 39 -3.12 -0.92 -8.36
C MET A 39 -3.52 -0.64 -6.90
N ALA A 40 -4.70 -0.06 -6.68
CA ALA A 40 -5.23 0.18 -5.34
C ALA A 40 -5.50 -1.14 -4.59
N TYR A 41 -6.04 -2.15 -5.28
CA TYR A 41 -6.27 -3.48 -4.71
C TYR A 41 -4.96 -4.18 -4.33
N CYS A 42 -3.97 -4.18 -5.22
CA CYS A 42 -2.65 -4.74 -4.93
C CYS A 42 -1.96 -4.01 -3.76
N GLY A 43 -1.94 -2.68 -3.76
CA GLY A 43 -1.32 -1.93 -2.66
C GLY A 43 -1.99 -2.19 -1.30
N LYS A 44 -3.31 -2.39 -1.28
CA LYS A 44 -4.03 -2.82 -0.06
C LYS A 44 -3.58 -4.22 0.38
N LYS A 45 -3.43 -5.16 -0.56
CA LYS A 45 -2.97 -6.53 -0.26
C LYS A 45 -1.54 -6.56 0.27
N ASP A 46 -0.64 -5.82 -0.37
CA ASP A 46 0.75 -5.69 0.08
C ASP A 46 0.81 -5.16 1.53
N LEU A 47 -0.05 -4.19 1.86
CA LEU A 47 -0.13 -3.65 3.22
C LEU A 47 -0.71 -4.66 4.23
N GLU A 48 -1.72 -5.45 3.84
CA GLU A 48 -2.26 -6.53 4.68
C GLU A 48 -1.20 -7.60 5.00
N GLU A 49 -0.42 -7.99 3.99
CA GLU A 49 0.68 -8.94 4.13
C GLU A 49 1.80 -8.39 5.02
N ALA A 50 2.27 -7.18 4.71
CA ALA A 50 3.29 -6.50 5.50
C ALA A 50 2.85 -6.28 6.94
N ARG A 51 1.59 -5.91 7.17
CA ARG A 51 1.03 -5.74 8.52
C ARG A 51 1.12 -7.03 9.32
N THR A 52 0.83 -8.17 8.70
CA THR A 52 0.88 -9.48 9.37
C THR A 52 2.32 -9.77 9.81
N GLU A 53 3.27 -9.66 8.88
CA GLU A 53 4.69 -9.89 9.16
C GLU A 53 5.23 -8.92 10.24
N PHE A 54 4.94 -7.62 10.11
CA PHE A 54 5.39 -6.62 11.08
C PHE A 54 4.76 -6.82 12.45
N SER A 55 3.49 -7.24 12.52
CA SER A 55 2.82 -7.53 13.78
C SER A 55 3.46 -8.71 14.50
N GLU A 56 3.84 -9.77 13.77
CA GLU A 56 4.55 -10.91 14.35
C GLU A 56 5.94 -10.52 14.85
N ARG A 57 6.69 -9.72 14.07
CA ARG A 57 8.01 -9.21 14.46
C ARG A 57 7.90 -8.30 15.69
N ALA A 58 6.93 -7.39 15.72
CA ALA A 58 6.68 -6.50 16.85
C ALA A 58 6.39 -7.30 18.14
N ARG A 59 5.53 -8.31 18.06
CA ARG A 59 5.25 -9.22 19.19
C ARG A 59 6.50 -9.94 19.68
N LYS A 60 7.34 -10.46 18.77
CA LYS A 60 8.63 -11.10 19.14
C LYS A 60 9.59 -10.13 19.82
N MET A 61 9.51 -8.84 19.52
CA MET A 61 10.30 -7.78 20.15
C MET A 61 9.63 -7.18 21.40
N GLY A 62 8.49 -7.73 21.84
CA GLY A 62 7.75 -7.21 23.00
C GLY A 62 7.04 -5.89 22.77
N VAL A 63 6.89 -5.46 21.51
CA VAL A 63 6.20 -4.22 21.14
C VAL A 63 4.72 -4.55 20.91
N VAL A 64 3.89 -4.25 21.90
CA VAL A 64 2.45 -4.57 21.88
C VAL A 64 1.55 -3.36 22.15
N SER A 65 2.13 -2.23 22.54
CA SER A 65 1.42 -0.97 22.82
C SER A 65 2.03 0.21 22.06
N GLU A 66 1.29 1.32 22.00
CA GLU A 66 1.79 2.58 21.43
C GLU A 66 2.97 3.14 22.24
N ASP A 67 2.98 2.93 23.56
CA ASP A 67 4.09 3.35 24.43
C ASP A 67 5.38 2.58 24.10
N ASP A 68 5.28 1.27 23.81
CA ASP A 68 6.43 0.48 23.37
C ASP A 68 6.98 0.96 22.03
N ILE A 69 6.11 1.36 21.10
CA ILE A 69 6.52 1.95 19.82
C ILE A 69 7.30 3.25 20.06
N ASN A 70 6.76 4.12 20.92
CA ASN A 70 7.40 5.40 21.25
C ASN A 70 8.78 5.18 21.89
N ARG A 71 8.90 4.22 22.80
CA ARG A 71 10.18 3.84 23.41
C ARG A 71 11.18 3.39 22.35
N VAL A 72 10.83 2.40 21.52
CA VAL A 72 11.73 1.83 20.51
C VAL A 72 12.16 2.89 19.47
N VAL A 73 11.24 3.76 19.04
CA VAL A 73 11.56 4.86 18.11
C VAL A 73 12.48 5.88 18.78
N HIS A 74 12.26 6.20 20.05
CA HIS A 74 13.11 7.12 20.78
C HIS A 74 14.54 6.57 20.93
N GLU A 75 14.68 5.32 21.37
CA GLU A 75 15.94 4.60 21.49
C GLU A 75 16.72 4.61 20.16
N TYR A 76 16.07 4.20 19.07
CA TYR A 76 16.67 4.20 17.73
C TYR A 76 17.16 5.60 17.29
N ARG A 77 16.35 6.64 17.51
CA ARG A 77 16.71 8.03 17.16
C ARG A 77 17.91 8.52 17.97
N GLN A 78 18.02 8.14 19.25
CA GLN A 78 19.13 8.54 20.12
C GLN A 78 20.44 7.83 19.72
N GLU A 79 20.37 6.54 19.40
CA GLU A 79 21.52 5.79 18.88
C GLU A 79 22.04 6.38 17.56
N HIS A 80 21.14 6.68 16.62
CA HIS A 80 21.53 7.26 15.33
C HIS A 80 22.10 8.68 15.43
N LYS A 81 21.64 9.49 16.40
CA LYS A 81 22.24 10.81 16.68
C LYS A 81 23.66 10.68 17.25
N LYS A 82 23.88 9.75 18.18
CA LYS A 82 25.23 9.48 18.73
C LYS A 82 26.20 9.02 17.65
N ASN A 83 25.75 8.15 16.73
CA ASN A 83 26.57 7.61 15.66
C ASN A 83 26.95 8.65 14.59
N LYS A 84 26.12 9.70 14.41
CA LYS A 84 26.40 10.80 13.48
C LYS A 84 27.42 11.82 14.02
N ASN A 85 27.60 11.88 15.34
CA ASN A 85 28.58 12.76 16.00
C ASN A 85 29.96 12.10 16.21
N HIS A 86 30.12 10.82 15.87
CA HIS A 86 31.39 10.06 15.98
C HIS A 86 32.04 9.78 14.60
N ARG A 87 31.63 10.48 13.54
CA ARG A 87 32.21 10.42 12.20
C ARG A 87 32.74 11.77 11.77
#